data_AF-A0A3D8TUD2-F1
#
_entry.id   AF-A0A3D8TUD2-F1
#
_cell.length_a   1.000
_cell.length_b   1.000
_cell.length_c   1.000
_cell.angle_alpha   90.00
_cell.angle_beta   90.00
_cell.angle_gamma   90.00
#
_symmetry.space_group_name_H-M   'P 1'
#
loop_
_entity.id
_entity.type
_entity.pdbx_description
1 polymer ?
#
loop_
_entity_poly.entity_id
_entity_poly.type
_entity_poly.pdbx_seq_one_letter_code
_entity_poly.pdbx_strand_id
1 'polypeptide(L)'
;MTAEERRLQIKAKCAEFGGGYAQLVEPINDMLLALDADISQETADQVLLNIELYAKGEKYLPDCHLDESNHFLDDGIKALKAGDLGNAALQLFGAGLNFASFAAKANGVKTVEAHPMLAERFKRLKEIED
;
A
#
# COMPACT_ATOMS: atom_id res chain seq x y z
N MET A 1 1.07 -12.30 14.36
CA MET A 1 0.60 -10.95 14.70
C MET A 1 -0.77 -10.74 14.09
N THR A 2 -1.68 -10.10 14.81
CA THR A 2 -2.99 -9.67 14.31
C THR A 2 -2.84 -8.46 13.37
N ALA A 3 -3.89 -8.14 12.60
CA ALA A 3 -3.92 -6.94 11.78
C ALA A 3 -3.78 -5.67 12.64
N GLU A 4 -4.47 -5.62 13.78
CA GLU A 4 -4.39 -4.54 14.76
C GLU A 4 -2.94 -4.33 15.24
N GLU A 5 -2.25 -5.39 15.67
CA GLU A 5 -0.85 -5.31 16.12
C GLU A 5 0.08 -4.75 15.02
N ARG A 6 -0.13 -5.17 13.77
CA ARG A 6 0.63 -4.67 12.62
C ARG A 6 0.38 -3.19 12.36
N ARG A 7 -0.87 -2.74 12.45
CA ARG A 7 -1.21 -1.31 12.31
C ARG A 7 -0.65 -0.46 13.45
N LEU A 8 -0.65 -0.98 14.68
CA LEU A 8 -0.02 -0.31 15.81
C LEU A 8 1.50 -0.18 15.63
N GLN A 9 2.17 -1.17 15.03
CA GLN A 9 3.57 -1.05 14.65
C GLN A 9 3.82 0.02 13.59
N ILE A 10 2.98 0.10 12.56
CA ILE A 10 3.06 1.16 11.54
C ILE A 10 2.95 2.54 12.21
N LYS A 11 1.97 2.72 13.11
CA LYS A 11 1.81 3.95 13.88
C LYS A 11 3.05 4.29 14.71
N ALA A 12 3.61 3.32 15.43
CA ALA A 12 4.82 3.52 16.21
C ALA A 12 6.02 3.91 15.33
N LYS A 13 6.17 3.28 14.16
CA LYS A 13 7.24 3.58 13.19
C LYS A 13 7.08 4.99 12.59
N CYS A 14 5.86 5.42 12.30
CA CYS A 14 5.58 6.80 11.90
C CYS A 14 6.02 7.81 12.95
N ALA A 15 5.73 7.55 14.24
CA ALA A 15 6.14 8.40 15.35
C ALA A 15 7.67 8.40 15.57
N GLU A 16 8.34 7.27 15.35
CA GLU A 16 9.80 7.13 15.48
C GLU A 16 10.56 7.91 14.40
N PHE A 17 10.19 7.75 13.12
CA PHE A 17 10.93 8.32 12.00
C PHE A 17 10.43 9.71 11.58
N GLY A 18 9.14 9.98 11.75
CA GLY A 18 8.52 11.24 11.34
C GLY A 18 8.73 11.58 9.85
N GLY A 19 8.77 12.88 9.56
CA GLY A 19 9.00 13.39 8.21
C GLY A 19 7.79 13.33 7.27
N GLY A 20 8.01 13.76 6.03
CA GLY A 20 6.93 13.97 5.06
C GLY A 20 6.16 12.70 4.71
N TYR A 21 6.80 11.54 4.68
CA TYR A 21 6.10 10.29 4.38
C TYR A 21 5.30 9.75 5.57
N ALA A 22 5.83 9.80 6.79
CA ALA A 22 5.08 9.42 7.98
C ALA A 22 3.81 10.28 8.15
N GLN A 23 3.89 11.58 7.83
CA GLN A 23 2.74 12.49 7.83
C GLN A 23 1.63 12.12 6.83
N LEU A 24 1.97 11.34 5.78
CA LEU A 24 0.99 10.82 4.84
C LEU A 24 0.42 9.46 5.31
N VAL A 25 1.28 8.58 5.82
CA VAL A 25 0.90 7.21 6.22
C VAL A 25 0.09 7.18 7.52
N GLU A 26 0.53 7.90 8.56
CA GLU A 26 -0.07 7.84 9.89
C GLU A 26 -1.58 8.11 9.91
N PRO A 27 -2.12 9.20 9.35
CA PRO A 27 -3.55 9.47 9.39
C PRO A 27 -4.38 8.41 8.64
N ILE A 28 -3.84 7.84 7.56
CA ILE A 28 -4.50 6.77 6.81
C ILE A 28 -4.50 5.48 7.63
N ASN A 29 -3.37 5.13 8.24
CA ASN A 29 -3.27 3.96 9.10
C ASN A 29 -4.20 4.06 10.31
N ASP A 30 -4.34 5.24 10.91
CA ASP A 30 -5.27 5.49 12.02
C ASP A 30 -6.73 5.27 11.59
N MET A 31 -7.12 5.75 10.40
CA MET A 31 -8.45 5.48 9.85
C MET A 31 -8.69 3.98 9.63
N LEU A 32 -7.71 3.27 9.07
CA LEU A 32 -7.82 1.84 8.79
C LEU A 32 -7.83 0.99 10.07
N LEU A 33 -7.09 1.42 11.11
CA LEU A 33 -7.13 0.81 12.44
C LEU A 33 -8.53 0.95 13.06
N ALA A 34 -9.15 2.13 12.94
CA ALA A 34 -10.50 2.37 13.47
C ALA A 34 -11.60 1.58 12.73
N LEU A 35 -11.33 1.15 11.50
CA LEU A 35 -12.23 0.33 10.68
C LEU A 35 -12.02 -1.18 10.86
N ASP A 36 -11.09 -1.59 11.73
CA ASP A 36 -10.66 -2.99 11.86
C ASP A 36 -10.25 -3.61 10.50
N ALA A 37 -9.62 -2.80 9.66
CA ALA A 37 -9.22 -3.22 8.31
C ALA A 37 -8.06 -4.20 8.38
N ASP A 38 -8.13 -5.30 7.64
CA ASP A 38 -7.06 -6.29 7.60
C ASP A 38 -5.79 -5.73 6.94
N ILE A 39 -4.66 -6.37 7.19
CA ILE A 39 -3.37 -6.13 6.51
C ILE A 39 -2.49 -7.36 6.70
N SER A 40 -1.90 -7.86 5.61
CA SER A 40 -0.98 -8.99 5.70
C SER A 40 0.35 -8.59 6.36
N GLN A 41 1.14 -9.59 6.78
CA GLN A 41 2.48 -9.34 7.30
C GLN A 41 3.36 -8.67 6.23
N GLU A 42 3.29 -9.19 5.01
CA GLU A 42 4.10 -8.74 3.88
C GLU A 42 3.85 -7.26 3.58
N THR A 43 2.57 -6.86 3.52
CA THR A 43 2.19 -5.47 3.32
C THR A 43 2.63 -4.58 4.48
N ALA A 44 2.44 -5.02 5.72
CA ALA A 44 2.86 -4.23 6.88
C ALA A 44 4.38 -4.03 6.91
N ASP A 45 5.17 -5.09 6.66
CA ASP A 45 6.62 -5.03 6.61
C ASP A 45 7.10 -4.07 5.51
N GLN A 46 6.43 -4.08 4.35
CA GLN A 46 6.75 -3.16 3.26
C GLN A 46 6.49 -1.69 3.63
N VAL A 47 5.37 -1.39 4.31
CA VAL A 47 5.07 -0.04 4.80
C VAL A 47 6.11 0.42 5.82
N LEU A 48 6.46 -0.44 6.79
CA LEU A 48 7.49 -0.16 7.79
C LEU A 48 8.86 0.14 7.14
N LEU A 49 9.23 -0.65 6.14
CA LEU A 49 10.45 -0.46 5.37
C LEU A 49 10.42 0.86 4.58
N ASN A 50 9.28 1.20 3.96
CA ASN A 50 9.12 2.46 3.24
C ASN A 50 9.30 3.68 4.15
N ILE A 51 8.70 3.66 5.35
CA ILE A 51 8.84 4.74 6.34
C ILE A 51 10.32 4.95 6.68
N GLU A 52 11.03 3.87 6.98
CA GLU A 52 12.44 3.93 7.36
C GLU A 52 13.34 4.42 6.21
N LEU A 53 13.23 3.82 5.03
CA LEU A 53 14.08 4.18 3.90
C LEU A 53 13.82 5.60 3.41
N TYR A 54 12.56 6.04 3.41
CA TYR A 54 12.22 7.42 3.04
C TYR A 54 12.83 8.42 4.04
N ALA A 55 12.69 8.17 5.34
CA ALA A 55 13.25 9.04 6.38
C ALA A 55 14.79 9.14 6.31
N LYS A 56 15.46 8.08 5.86
CA LYS A 56 16.91 8.04 5.61
C LYS A 56 17.33 8.71 4.28
N GLY A 57 16.37 9.09 3.43
CA GLY A 57 16.65 9.62 2.09
C GLY A 57 17.11 8.55 1.09
N GLU A 58 16.95 7.27 1.43
CA GLU A 58 17.37 6.12 0.62
C GLU A 58 16.29 5.68 -0.38
N LYS A 59 15.07 6.19 -0.23
CA LYS A 59 13.94 5.86 -1.11
C LYS A 59 13.08 7.07 -1.41
N TYR A 60 12.60 7.15 -2.65
CA TYR A 60 11.74 8.22 -3.11
C TYR A 60 10.26 7.90 -2.89
N LEU A 61 9.47 8.95 -2.69
CA LEU A 61 8.03 8.85 -2.43
C LEU A 61 7.26 8.03 -3.50
N PRO A 62 7.50 8.19 -4.83
CA PRO A 62 6.78 7.41 -5.82
C PRO A 62 7.06 5.90 -5.71
N ASP A 63 8.28 5.51 -5.33
CA ASP A 63 8.65 4.10 -5.19
C ASP A 63 7.94 3.46 -4.01
N CYS A 64 7.80 4.19 -2.90
CA CYS A 64 7.02 3.73 -1.74
C CYS A 64 5.57 3.42 -2.13
N HIS A 65 4.92 4.34 -2.86
CA HIS A 65 3.55 4.11 -3.34
C HIS A 65 3.45 2.96 -4.34
N LEU A 66 4.45 2.75 -5.20
CA LEU A 66 4.40 1.62 -6.13
C LEU A 66 4.48 0.28 -5.37
N ASP A 67 5.35 0.18 -4.37
CA ASP A 67 5.47 -1.03 -3.57
C ASP A 67 4.20 -1.32 -2.79
N GLU A 68 3.63 -0.30 -2.15
CA GLU A 68 2.36 -0.44 -1.42
C GLU A 68 1.20 -0.76 -2.36
N SER A 69 1.17 -0.17 -3.55
CA SER A 69 0.18 -0.52 -4.58
C SER A 69 0.23 -2.00 -4.95
N ASN A 70 1.43 -2.57 -5.09
CA ASN A 70 1.59 -4.00 -5.38
C ASN A 70 1.10 -4.87 -4.22
N HIS A 71 1.51 -4.55 -3.00
CA HIS A 71 1.15 -5.34 -1.82
C HIS A 71 -0.35 -5.28 -1.50
N PHE A 72 -0.96 -4.10 -1.58
CA PHE A 72 -2.41 -3.97 -1.41
C PHE A 72 -3.20 -4.66 -2.52
N LEU A 73 -2.68 -4.71 -3.76
CA LEU A 73 -3.31 -5.49 -4.82
C LEU A 73 -3.29 -6.99 -4.48
N ASP A 74 -2.17 -7.48 -3.96
CA ASP A 74 -2.02 -8.89 -3.56
C ASP A 74 -2.93 -9.25 -2.39
N ASP A 75 -3.00 -8.41 -1.36
CA ASP A 75 -3.91 -8.58 -0.23
C ASP A 75 -5.38 -8.54 -0.69
N GLY A 76 -5.73 -7.62 -1.60
CA GLY A 76 -7.07 -7.54 -2.17
C GLY A 76 -7.48 -8.79 -2.94
N ILE A 77 -6.58 -9.36 -3.75
CA ILE A 77 -6.82 -10.62 -4.46
C ILE A 77 -6.97 -11.79 -3.48
N LYS A 78 -6.11 -11.88 -2.46
CA LYS A 78 -6.20 -12.92 -1.41
C LYS A 78 -7.55 -12.85 -0.68
N ALA A 79 -7.98 -11.64 -0.29
CA ALA A 79 -9.27 -11.42 0.38
C ALA A 79 -10.45 -11.78 -0.53
N LEU A 80 -10.41 -11.43 -1.82
CA LEU A 80 -11.44 -11.83 -2.79
C LEU A 80 -11.60 -13.35 -2.84
N LYS A 81 -10.48 -14.08 -2.97
CA LYS A 81 -10.49 -15.55 -3.01
C LYS A 81 -11.00 -16.19 -1.72
N ALA A 82 -10.77 -15.53 -0.59
CA ALA A 82 -11.27 -15.98 0.71
C ALA A 82 -12.76 -15.62 0.95
N GLY A 83 -13.40 -14.89 0.03
CA GLY A 83 -14.78 -14.40 0.19
C GLY A 83 -14.92 -13.19 1.12
N ASP A 84 -13.82 -12.57 1.55
CA ASP A 84 -13.81 -11.35 2.35
C ASP A 84 -13.91 -10.12 1.44
N LEU A 85 -15.16 -9.83 1.02
CA LEU A 85 -15.44 -8.75 0.08
C LEU A 85 -15.15 -7.35 0.64
N GLY A 86 -15.28 -7.18 1.96
CA GLY A 86 -15.08 -5.89 2.63
C GLY A 86 -13.61 -5.49 2.60
N ASN A 87 -12.73 -6.38 3.09
CA ASN A 87 -11.29 -6.14 3.03
C ASN A 87 -10.80 -6.13 1.59
N ALA A 88 -11.30 -7.02 0.72
CA ALA A 88 -10.97 -6.98 -0.70
C ALA A 88 -11.19 -5.60 -1.33
N ALA A 89 -12.39 -5.03 -1.19
CA ALA A 89 -12.71 -3.72 -1.75
C ALA A 89 -11.78 -2.63 -1.21
N LEU A 90 -11.50 -2.65 0.09
CA LEU A 90 -10.66 -1.67 0.75
C LEU A 90 -9.20 -1.74 0.27
N GLN A 91 -8.62 -2.94 0.19
CA GLN A 91 -7.25 -3.14 -0.29
C GLN A 91 -7.12 -2.75 -1.77
N LEU A 92 -8.08 -3.14 -2.61
CA LEU A 92 -8.06 -2.78 -4.03
C LEU A 92 -8.20 -1.26 -4.27
N PHE A 93 -9.01 -0.59 -3.44
CA PHE A 93 -9.10 0.86 -3.44
C PHE A 93 -7.75 1.50 -3.06
N GLY A 94 -7.12 1.03 -1.97
CA GLY A 94 -5.79 1.46 -1.54
C GLY A 94 -4.71 1.21 -2.61
N ALA A 95 -4.75 0.07 -3.28
CA ALA A 95 -3.84 -0.29 -4.37
C ALA A 95 -3.95 0.70 -5.55
N GLY A 96 -5.18 1.06 -5.92
CA GLY A 96 -5.45 2.02 -6.99
C GLY A 96 -5.01 3.44 -6.66
N LEU A 97 -5.29 3.93 -5.45
CA LEU A 97 -4.86 5.26 -5.00
C LEU A 97 -3.33 5.39 -4.98
N ASN A 98 -2.64 4.38 -4.44
CA ASN A 98 -1.19 4.32 -4.43
C ASN A 98 -0.61 4.30 -5.84
N PHE A 99 -1.19 3.49 -6.74
CA PHE A 99 -0.75 3.46 -8.14
C PHE A 99 -0.92 4.81 -8.84
N ALA A 100 -2.09 5.46 -8.65
CA ALA A 100 -2.37 6.77 -9.23
C ALA A 100 -1.37 7.82 -8.71
N SER A 101 -1.07 7.80 -7.41
CA SER A 101 -0.05 8.67 -6.83
C SER A 101 1.35 8.38 -7.37
N PHE A 102 1.72 7.11 -7.57
CA PHE A 102 2.99 6.74 -8.21
C PHE A 102 3.05 7.29 -9.63
N ALA A 103 2.05 7.00 -10.46
CA ALA A 103 2.02 7.40 -11.87
C ALA A 103 2.09 8.93 -12.02
N ALA A 104 1.36 9.67 -11.19
CA ALA A 104 1.36 11.13 -11.23
C ALA A 104 2.71 11.75 -10.83
N LYS A 105 3.41 11.16 -9.84
CA LYS A 105 4.65 11.72 -9.28
C LYS A 105 5.92 11.21 -9.94
N ALA A 106 5.90 10.01 -10.52
CA ALA A 106 7.02 9.46 -11.26
C ALA A 106 7.12 10.08 -12.67
N ASN A 107 6.00 10.53 -13.23
CA ASN A 107 5.96 11.22 -14.51
C ASN A 107 6.78 12.52 -14.44
N GLY A 108 7.85 12.61 -15.24
CA GLY A 108 8.78 13.74 -15.24
C GLY A 108 10.07 13.53 -14.43
N VAL A 109 10.16 12.47 -13.62
CA VAL A 109 11.39 12.10 -12.89
C VAL A 109 12.05 10.86 -13.52
N LYS A 110 11.24 9.93 -14.03
CA LYS A 110 11.69 8.75 -14.77
C LYS A 110 10.68 8.35 -15.83
N THR A 111 11.12 7.63 -16.85
CA THR A 111 10.22 7.06 -17.86
C THR A 111 9.38 5.96 -17.21
N VAL A 112 8.06 6.14 -17.17
CA VAL A 112 7.10 5.17 -16.62
C VAL A 112 6.02 4.89 -17.66
N GLU A 113 5.87 3.62 -18.02
CA GLU A 113 4.79 3.13 -18.87
C GLU A 113 3.53 2.84 -18.02
N ALA A 114 2.90 3.89 -17.51
CA ALA A 114 1.82 3.76 -16.53
C ALA A 114 0.58 3.02 -17.08
N HIS A 115 0.25 3.20 -18.36
CA HIS A 115 -0.91 2.53 -18.97
C HIS A 115 -0.71 1.01 -19.09
N PRO A 116 0.42 0.50 -19.64
CA PRO A 116 0.72 -0.94 -19.58
C PRO A 116 0.71 -1.52 -18.17
N MET A 117 1.31 -0.82 -17.19
CA MET A 117 1.29 -1.27 -15.80
C MET A 117 -0.14 -1.36 -15.23
N LEU A 118 -1.00 -0.39 -15.54
CA LEU A 118 -2.40 -0.42 -15.14
C LEU A 118 -3.17 -1.56 -15.81
N ALA A 119 -2.95 -1.79 -17.10
CA ALA A 119 -3.58 -2.87 -17.85
C ALA A 119 -3.24 -4.24 -17.24
N GLU A 120 -1.98 -4.46 -16.84
CA GLU A 120 -1.56 -5.68 -16.17
C GLU A 120 -2.28 -5.87 -14.83
N ARG A 121 -2.42 -4.81 -14.03
CA ARG A 121 -3.19 -4.88 -12.77
C ARG A 121 -4.64 -5.27 -12.98
N PHE A 122 -5.31 -4.70 -13.99
CA PHE A 122 -6.67 -5.09 -14.33
C PHE A 122 -6.77 -6.52 -14.82
N LYS A 123 -5.79 -6.98 -15.59
CA LYS A 123 -5.72 -8.37 -16.02
C LYS A 123 -5.64 -9.32 -14.83
N ARG A 124 -4.73 -9.04 -13.88
CA ARG A 124 -4.59 -9.80 -12.63
C ARG A 124 -5.90 -9.87 -11.82
N LEU A 125 -6.71 -8.81 -11.85
CA LEU A 125 -8.02 -8.79 -11.18
C LEU A 125 -9.12 -9.54 -11.92
N LYS A 126 -9.08 -9.51 -13.26
CA LYS A 126 -10.09 -10.18 -14.09
C LYS A 126 -9.87 -11.70 -14.16
N GLU A 127 -8.62 -12.14 -14.06
CA GLU A 127 -8.20 -13.54 -14.17
C GLU A 127 -8.05 -14.22 -12.79
N ILE A 128 -8.74 -13.71 -11.77
CA ILE A 128 -8.83 -14.36 -10.46
C ILE A 128 -9.71 -15.60 -10.63
N GLU A 129 -9.08 -16.77 -10.71
CA GLU A 129 -9.75 -18.07 -10.64
C GLU A 129 -9.91 -18.51 -9.17
N ASP A 130 -11.03 -19.19 -8.88
CA ASP A 130 -11.42 -19.75 -7.58
C ASP A 130 -10.41 -20.78 -7.04
#